data_AF-A0A971MD29-F1
#
_entry.id   AF-A0A971MD29-F1
#
_cell.length_a   1.000
_cell.length_b   1.000
_cell.length_c   1.000
_cell.angle_alpha   90.00
_cell.angle_beta   90.00
_cell.angle_gamma   90.00
#
_symmetry.space_group_name_H-M   'P 1'
#
loop_
_entity.id
_entity.type
_entity.pdbx_description
1 polymer ?
#
loop_
_entity_poly.entity_id
_entity_poly.type
_entity_poly.pdbx_seq_one_letter_code
_entity_poly.pdbx_strand_id
1 'polypeptide(L)'
;MYVIEYRKENLLILSDFEIRSLMEDGSDIDLFIPLENRTLNLYLEDMPNYLDGRIQLLDVRSILFRFTTEEGNNFSTVHFLKNIDLKSAIMNLVFNYKNHYVSIKKDEYSASFSIIKK
;
A
#
# COMPACT_ATOMS: atom_id res chain seq x y z
N MET A 1 -2.14 19.77 4.55
CA MET A 1 -1.53 18.46 4.89
C MET A 1 -0.27 18.32 4.08
N TYR A 2 0.79 17.79 4.67
CA TYR A 2 2.01 17.44 3.94
C TYR A 2 1.85 16.02 3.39
N VAL A 3 2.00 15.87 2.08
CA VAL A 3 2.02 14.55 1.43
C VAL A 3 3.46 14.04 1.46
N ILE A 4 3.64 12.82 1.93
CA ILE A 4 4.92 12.13 1.94
C ILE A 4 5.05 11.35 0.63
N GLU A 5 6.14 11.58 -0.09
CA GLU A 5 6.48 10.85 -1.31
C GLU A 5 7.60 9.84 -1.01
N TYR A 6 7.35 8.57 -1.35
CA TYR A 6 8.40 7.57 -1.50
C TYR A 6 8.56 7.23 -2.98
N ARG A 7 9.80 7.28 -3.46
CA ARG A 7 10.15 6.93 -4.83
C ARG A 7 11.42 6.10 -4.88
N LYS A 8 11.34 4.93 -5.52
CA LYS A 8 12.48 4.06 -5.82
C LYS A 8 12.19 3.32 -7.12
N GLU A 9 13.07 3.42 -8.11
CA GLU A 9 12.82 2.92 -9.47
C GLU A 9 11.47 3.41 -10.01
N ASN A 10 10.61 2.50 -10.49
CA ASN A 10 9.27 2.82 -10.96
C ASN A 10 8.22 2.85 -9.83
N LEU A 11 8.56 2.43 -8.61
CA LEU A 11 7.61 2.45 -7.49
C LEU A 11 7.47 3.88 -6.97
N LEU A 12 6.23 4.37 -6.97
CA LEU A 12 5.84 5.65 -6.40
C LEU A 12 4.69 5.43 -5.42
N ILE A 13 4.88 5.89 -4.19
CA ILE A 13 3.86 5.88 -3.14
C ILE A 13 3.70 7.31 -2.62
N LEU A 14 2.48 7.82 -2.67
CA LEU A 14 2.08 9.08 -2.07
C LEU A 14 1.23 8.78 -0.85
N SER A 15 1.64 9.26 0.32
CA SER A 15 1.00 8.91 1.59
C SER A 15 0.81 10.13 2.48
N ASP A 16 -0.38 10.25 3.09
CA ASP A 16 -0.61 11.17 4.21
C ASP A 16 -0.12 10.60 5.56
N PHE A 17 0.27 9.32 5.56
CA PHE A 17 0.86 8.61 6.68
C PHE A 17 2.37 8.48 6.50
N GLU A 18 3.09 8.35 7.60
CA GLU A 18 4.53 8.07 7.60
C GLU A 18 4.88 6.80 6.80
N ILE A 19 5.98 6.84 6.06
CA ILE A 19 6.55 5.69 5.35
C ILE A 19 7.89 5.35 5.99
N ARG A 20 8.01 4.17 6.58
CA ARG A 20 9.23 3.68 7.25
C ARG A 20 9.87 2.56 6.45
N SER A 21 11.16 2.67 6.13
CA SER A 21 11.95 1.53 5.62
C SER A 21 12.34 0.64 6.81
N LEU A 22 11.95 -0.63 6.80
CA LEU A 22 12.24 -1.58 7.90
C LEU A 22 13.46 -2.45 7.64
N MET A 23 13.66 -2.85 6.39
CA MET A 23 14.72 -3.77 5.99
C MET A 23 15.16 -3.43 4.57
N GLU A 24 16.45 -3.18 4.41
CA GLU A 24 17.15 -3.04 3.14
C GLU A 24 18.29 -4.08 3.17
N ASP A 25 17.92 -5.36 3.11
CA ASP A 25 18.91 -6.44 3.09
C ASP A 25 18.97 -7.01 1.66
N GLY A 26 20.09 -6.76 0.98
CA GLY A 26 20.24 -7.07 -0.44
C GLY A 26 19.31 -6.24 -1.34
N SER A 27 18.60 -6.92 -2.25
CA SER A 27 17.72 -6.29 -3.24
C SER A 27 16.31 -6.02 -2.72
N ASP A 28 15.91 -6.64 -1.61
CA ASP A 28 14.54 -6.62 -1.13
C ASP A 28 14.33 -5.49 -0.10
N ILE A 29 13.24 -4.75 -0.28
CA ILE A 29 12.89 -3.58 0.52
C ILE A 29 11.49 -3.75 1.09
N ASP A 30 11.39 -3.51 2.40
CA ASP A 30 10.15 -3.50 3.16
C ASP A 30 9.79 -2.07 3.63
N LEU A 31 8.64 -1.57 3.19
CA LEU A 31 8.09 -0.28 3.63
C LEU A 31 6.87 -0.47 4.50
N PHE A 32 6.89 0.10 5.69
CA PHE A 32 5.83 0.01 6.67
C PHE A 32 5.11 1.35 6.84
N ILE A 33 3.78 1.31 6.75
CA ILE A 33 2.91 2.49 6.81
C ILE A 33 1.82 2.25 7.88
N PRO A 34 1.92 2.87 9.07
CA PRO A 34 0.89 2.76 10.11
C PRO A 34 -0.36 3.58 9.76
N LEU A 35 -1.55 3.03 10.00
CA LEU A 35 -2.85 3.65 9.63
C LEU A 35 -3.61 4.28 10.81
N GLU A 36 -2.97 4.43 11.97
CA GLU A 36 -3.55 5.11 13.14
C GLU A 36 -4.94 4.57 13.57
N ASN A 37 -5.15 3.25 13.47
CA ASN A 37 -6.42 2.57 13.80
C ASN A 37 -7.64 2.95 12.94
N ARG A 38 -7.44 3.46 11.72
CA ARG A 38 -8.52 3.82 10.79
C ARG A 38 -9.04 2.63 9.99
N THR A 39 -10.33 2.62 9.65
CA THR A 39 -10.87 1.72 8.62
C THR A 39 -10.22 2.03 7.28
N LEU A 40 -9.76 0.99 6.57
CA LEU A 40 -9.12 1.14 5.27
C LEU A 40 -10.11 0.84 4.15
N ASN A 41 -10.34 1.82 3.28
CA ASN A 41 -11.10 1.67 2.04
C ASN A 41 -10.13 1.42 0.88
N LEU A 42 -10.29 0.30 0.19
CA LEU A 42 -9.54 -0.02 -1.00
C LEU A 42 -10.34 0.34 -2.24
N TYR A 43 -9.75 1.17 -3.09
CA TYR A 43 -10.26 1.51 -4.41
C TYR A 43 -9.34 0.86 -5.44
N LEU A 44 -9.88 -0.11 -6.18
CA LEU A 44 -9.19 -0.78 -7.26
C LEU A 44 -9.83 -0.31 -8.58
N GLU A 45 -9.01 0.10 -9.54
CA GLU A 45 -9.49 0.36 -10.89
C GLU A 45 -10.09 -0.91 -11.51
N ASP A 46 -11.08 -0.75 -12.40
CA ASP A 46 -11.74 -1.84 -13.13
C ASP A 46 -12.39 -2.93 -12.27
N MET A 47 -12.90 -2.57 -11.08
CA MET A 47 -13.70 -3.48 -10.26
C MET A 47 -14.96 -3.96 -11.03
N PRO A 48 -15.39 -5.22 -10.82
CA PRO A 48 -16.61 -5.72 -11.42
C PRO A 48 -17.80 -4.81 -11.14
N ASN A 49 -18.63 -4.57 -12.16
CA ASN A 49 -19.76 -3.64 -12.10
C ASN A 49 -20.85 -3.98 -11.08
N TYR A 50 -20.84 -5.19 -10.52
CA TYR A 50 -21.73 -5.59 -9.42
C TYR A 50 -21.20 -5.19 -8.04
N LEU A 51 -19.99 -4.63 -7.95
CA LEU A 51 -19.42 -4.05 -6.74
C LEU A 51 -19.46 -2.52 -6.85
N ASP A 52 -19.97 -1.87 -5.80
CA ASP A 52 -20.09 -0.41 -5.71
C ASP A 52 -18.75 0.31 -5.44
N GLY A 53 -17.66 -0.26 -5.95
CA GLY A 53 -16.37 0.44 -6.08
C GLY A 53 -15.40 0.38 -4.89
N ARG A 54 -15.72 -0.26 -3.76
CA ARG A 54 -14.75 -0.40 -2.65
C ARG A 54 -14.78 -1.73 -1.92
N ILE A 55 -13.61 -2.14 -1.43
CA ILE A 55 -13.45 -3.20 -0.42
C ILE A 55 -13.02 -2.54 0.89
N GLN A 56 -13.72 -2.82 1.99
CA GLN A 56 -13.41 -2.22 3.29
C GLN A 56 -12.73 -3.23 4.20
N LEU A 57 -11.60 -2.83 4.79
CA LEU A 57 -10.89 -3.59 5.81
C LEU A 57 -10.96 -2.85 7.15
N LEU A 58 -11.74 -3.39 8.09
CA LEU A 58 -12.08 -2.70 9.34
C LEU A 58 -10.97 -2.72 10.39
N ASP A 59 -10.15 -3.78 10.37
CA ASP A 59 -9.19 -4.12 11.44
C ASP A 59 -7.72 -3.94 11.04
N VAL A 60 -7.44 -3.34 9.87
CA VAL A 60 -6.06 -3.10 9.42
C VAL A 60 -5.44 -1.99 10.24
N ARG A 61 -4.23 -2.24 10.74
CA ARG A 61 -3.46 -1.29 11.55
C ARG A 61 -2.28 -0.72 10.79
N SER A 62 -1.79 -1.44 9.78
CA SER A 62 -0.68 -0.99 8.94
C SER A 62 -0.71 -1.67 7.58
N ILE A 63 0.01 -1.05 6.65
CA ILE A 63 0.27 -1.58 5.32
C ILE A 63 1.78 -1.83 5.22
N LEU A 64 2.16 -3.02 4.77
CA LEU A 64 3.54 -3.36 4.45
C LEU A 64 3.67 -3.56 2.94
N PHE A 65 4.55 -2.81 2.31
CA PHE A 65 4.97 -3.06 0.93
C PHE A 65 6.27 -3.84 0.96
N ARG A 66 6.29 -4.96 0.25
CA ARG A 66 7.52 -5.69 -0.07
C ARG A 66 7.75 -5.60 -1.56
N PHE A 67 8.94 -5.18 -1.96
CA PHE A 67 9.35 -5.15 -3.35
C PHE A 67 10.85 -5.39 -3.46
N THR A 68 11.33 -5.65 -4.67
CA THR A 68 12.73 -5.85 -4.94
C THR A 68 13.26 -4.80 -5.90
N THR A 69 14.56 -4.51 -5.80
CA THR A 69 15.29 -3.57 -6.67
C THR A 69 15.98 -4.26 -7.84
N GLU A 70 15.75 -5.57 -8.03
CA GLU A 70 16.22 -6.30 -9.20
C GLU A 70 15.70 -5.67 -10.50
N GLU A 71 16.60 -5.52 -11.47
CA GLU A 71 16.30 -4.86 -12.74
C GLU A 71 15.15 -5.54 -13.50
N GLY A 72 14.19 -4.75 -13.96
CA GLY A 72 13.03 -5.24 -14.70
C GLY A 72 11.89 -5.79 -13.85
N ASN A 73 12.11 -6.07 -12.56
CA ASN A 73 11.04 -6.46 -11.65
C ASN A 73 10.24 -5.23 -11.22
N ASN A 74 8.94 -5.21 -11.55
CA ASN A 74 8.04 -4.12 -11.21
C ASN A 74 6.87 -4.60 -10.35
N PHE A 75 7.03 -5.69 -9.61
CA PHE A 75 6.00 -6.23 -8.74
C PHE A 75 6.26 -5.87 -7.28
N SER A 76 5.20 -5.47 -6.59
CA SER A 76 5.20 -5.34 -5.14
C SER A 76 4.08 -6.19 -4.55
N THR A 77 4.38 -6.87 -3.45
CA THR A 77 3.37 -7.48 -2.60
C THR A 77 3.01 -6.49 -1.51
N VAL A 78 1.71 -6.22 -1.36
CA VAL A 78 1.17 -5.37 -0.31
C VAL A 78 0.45 -6.24 0.68
N HIS A 79 0.87 -6.18 1.94
CA HIS A 79 0.27 -6.90 3.06
C HIS A 79 -0.52 -5.91 3.91
N PHE A 80 -1.81 -6.19 4.13
CA PHE A 80 -2.67 -5.44 5.03
C PHE A 80 -2.68 -6.13 6.39
N LEU A 81 -2.02 -5.55 7.37
CA LEU A 81 -1.71 -6.22 8.63
C LEU A 81 -2.64 -5.77 9.76
N LYS A 82 -3.09 -6.72 10.58
CA LYS A 82 -3.84 -6.43 11.82
C LYS A 82 -2.92 -6.06 12.99
N ASN A 83 -1.65 -6.41 12.93
CA ASN A 83 -0.61 -5.98 13.86
C ASN A 83 0.75 -5.91 13.13
N ILE A 84 1.87 -5.72 13.84
CA ILE A 84 3.17 -5.55 13.18
C ILE A 84 3.73 -6.85 12.56
N ASP A 85 3.24 -8.02 12.98
CA ASP A 85 3.69 -9.32 12.46
C ASP A 85 3.14 -9.55 11.04
N LEU A 86 4.01 -9.96 10.12
CA LEU A 86 3.64 -10.33 8.75
C LEU A 86 2.58 -11.43 8.70
N LYS A 87 2.60 -12.38 9.66
CA LYS A 87 1.58 -13.43 9.76
C LYS A 87 0.20 -12.90 10.14
N SER A 88 0.10 -11.65 10.56
CA SER A 88 -1.17 -10.99 10.84
C SER A 88 -1.83 -10.38 9.61
N ALA A 89 -1.28 -10.63 8.41
CA ALA A 89 -1.89 -10.20 7.16
C ALA A 89 -3.30 -10.77 7.03
N ILE A 90 -4.29 -9.87 6.94
CA ILE A 90 -5.69 -10.24 6.72
C ILE A 90 -6.02 -10.29 5.23
N MET A 91 -5.23 -9.59 4.42
CA MET A 91 -5.29 -9.64 2.97
C MET A 91 -3.93 -9.29 2.39
N ASN A 92 -3.63 -9.87 1.23
CA ASN A 92 -2.48 -9.54 0.42
C ASN A 92 -2.93 -9.22 -0.99
N LEU A 93 -2.22 -8.30 -1.65
CA LEU A 93 -2.34 -8.11 -3.09
C LEU A 93 -0.95 -8.03 -3.71
N VAL A 94 -0.85 -8.45 -4.97
CA VAL A 94 0.37 -8.30 -5.77
C VAL A 94 0.00 -7.42 -6.95
N PHE A 95 0.75 -6.35 -7.17
CA PHE A 95 0.48 -5.42 -8.27
C PHE A 95 1.75 -5.06 -9.03
N ASN A 96 1.57 -4.74 -10.31
CA ASN A 96 2.63 -4.26 -11.18
C ASN A 96 2.66 -2.72 -11.18
N TYR A 97 3.68 -2.14 -10.56
CA TYR A 97 3.83 -0.69 -10.40
C TYR A 97 4.50 0.00 -11.59
N LYS A 98 4.85 -0.71 -12.67
CA LYS A 98 5.53 -0.13 -13.85
C LYS A 98 4.80 1.14 -14.34
N ASN A 99 3.49 1.03 -14.53
CA ASN A 99 2.62 2.10 -15.01
C ASN A 99 1.60 2.57 -13.97
N HIS A 100 1.81 2.26 -12.68
CA HIS A 100 0.89 2.63 -11.62
C HIS A 100 1.64 3.24 -10.44
N TYR A 101 0.97 4.09 -9.68
CA TYR A 101 1.43 4.55 -8.38
C TYR A 101 0.38 4.26 -7.32
N VAL A 102 0.80 4.28 -6.06
CA VAL A 102 -0.12 4.08 -4.94
C VAL A 102 -0.39 5.41 -4.23
N SER A 103 -1.64 5.67 -3.91
CA SER A 103 -2.05 6.80 -3.08
C SER A 103 -2.72 6.29 -1.81
N ILE A 104 -2.21 6.73 -0.66
CA ILE A 104 -2.73 6.42 0.66
C ILE A 104 -3.12 7.72 1.34
N LYS A 105 -4.42 7.99 1.46
CA LYS A 105 -4.90 9.25 2.02
C LYS A 105 -5.55 9.06 3.39
N LYS A 106 -5.41 10.07 4.23
CA LYS A 106 -6.06 10.16 5.52
C LYS A 106 -7.34 10.97 5.35
N ASP A 107 -8.47 10.30 5.45
CA ASP A 107 -9.79 10.93 5.47
C ASP A 107 -10.18 11.25 6.93
N GLU A 108 -11.30 11.95 7.13
CA GLU A 108 -11.78 12.35 8.47
C GLU A 108 -11.90 11.13 9.42
N TYR A 109 -12.56 10.06 8.96
CA TYR A 109 -12.85 8.85 9.75
C TYR A 109 -12.25 7.56 9.17
N SER A 110 -11.59 7.62 8.01
CA SER A 110 -11.02 6.46 7.33
C SER A 110 -9.63 6.74 6.78
N ALA A 111 -9.01 5.71 6.24
CA ALA A 111 -7.94 5.83 5.27
C ALA A 111 -8.42 5.29 3.92
N SER A 112 -7.89 5.82 2.84
CA SER A 112 -8.07 5.26 1.50
C SER A 112 -6.76 4.76 0.95
N PHE A 113 -6.80 3.64 0.23
CA PHE A 113 -5.69 3.11 -0.54
C PHE A 113 -6.18 2.91 -1.97
N SER A 114 -5.44 3.47 -2.92
CA SER A 114 -5.77 3.41 -4.35
C SER A 114 -4.53 3.06 -5.15
N ILE A 115 -4.69 2.16 -6.12
CA ILE A 115 -3.69 1.93 -7.17
C ILE A 115 -4.17 2.70 -8.38
N ILE A 116 -3.38 3.65 -8.86
CA ILE A 116 -3.78 4.61 -9.89
C ILE A 116 -2.83 4.53 -11.07
N LYS A 117 -3.35 4.55 -12.28
CA LYS A 117 -2.54 4.61 -13.50
C LYS A 117 -1.75 5.93 -13.61
N LYS A 118 -0.47 5.83 -13.98
CA LYS A 118 0.41 6.97 -14.26
C LYS A 118 0.00 7.71 -15.54
#